data_AF-A0A917TJR7-F1
#
_entry.id   AF-A0A917TJR7-F1
#
_cell.length_a   1.000
_cell.length_b   1.000
_cell.length_c   1.000
_cell.angle_alpha   90.00
_cell.angle_beta   90.00
_cell.angle_gamma   90.00
#
_symmetry.space_group_name_H-M   'P 1'
#
loop_
_entity.id
_entity.type
_entity.pdbx_description
1 polymer ?
#
loop_
_entity_poly.entity_id
_entity_poly.type
_entity_poly.pdbx_seq_one_letter_code
_entity_poly.pdbx_strand_id
1 'polypeptide(L)'
;MFENLNVWEVGALLLLALLIFGDRLPAVIADGLRMVRNLRNMARNATSDLSKELGTDIQLEDLHPKAFIRKHLLSEEDEQAIRKPLQGIYDDLRADVTNVHNDLKEVATAADPRTPAASSSGSAPAGGAAPAPRAAGYDEMT
;
A
#
# COMPACT_ATOMS: atom_id res chain seq x y z
N MET A 1 -5.03 -7.18 17.65
CA MET A 1 -3.65 -7.58 18.06
C MET A 1 -3.30 -7.07 19.45
N PHE A 2 -3.63 -5.82 19.81
CA PHE A 2 -3.42 -5.28 21.17
C PHE A 2 -4.31 -5.92 22.25
N GLU A 3 -5.39 -6.61 21.88
CA GLU A 3 -6.28 -7.32 22.83
C GLU A 3 -5.63 -8.54 23.49
N ASN A 4 -4.50 -9.03 22.96
CA ASN A 4 -3.74 -10.12 23.56
C ASN A 4 -2.68 -9.64 24.58
N LEU A 5 -2.60 -8.33 24.86
CA LEU A 5 -1.59 -7.77 25.77
C LEU A 5 -1.97 -7.98 27.23
N ASN A 6 -1.19 -8.78 27.94
CA ASN A 6 -1.33 -8.94 29.38
C ASN A 6 -0.65 -7.79 30.15
N VAL A 7 -1.10 -7.55 31.39
CA VAL A 7 -0.52 -6.52 32.29
C VAL A 7 1.00 -6.68 32.44
N TRP A 8 1.50 -7.92 32.46
CA TRP A 8 2.93 -8.20 32.52
C TRP A 8 3.70 -7.73 31.29
N GLU A 9 3.14 -7.90 30.09
CA GLU A 9 3.76 -7.48 28.84
C GLU A 9 3.76 -5.95 28.71
N VAL A 10 2.69 -5.29 29.17
CA VAL A 10 2.67 -3.82 29.29
C VAL A 10 3.78 -3.34 30.24
N GLY A 11 4.00 -4.04 31.35
CA GLY A 11 5.13 -3.78 32.25
C GLY A 11 6.49 -3.94 31.56
N ALA A 12 6.67 -5.00 30.79
CA ALA A 12 7.90 -5.23 30.02
C ALA A 12 8.14 -4.13 28.97
N LEU A 13 7.09 -3.68 28.27
CA LEU A 13 7.18 -2.57 27.33
C LEU A 13 7.50 -1.24 28.00
N LEU A 14 6.96 -0.98 29.20
CA LEU A 14 7.30 0.20 29.98
C LEU A 14 8.77 0.20 30.39
N LEU A 15 9.29 -0.94 30.85
CA LEU A 15 10.73 -1.08 31.15
C LEU A 15 11.58 -0.88 29.90
N LEU A 16 11.17 -1.43 28.75
CA LEU A 16 11.88 -1.24 27.49
C LEU A 16 11.86 0.23 27.03
N ALA A 17 10.71 0.90 27.15
CA ALA A 17 10.58 2.31 26.85
C ALA A 17 11.48 3.15 27.76
N LEU A 18 11.54 2.84 29.06
CA LEU A 18 12.44 3.52 30.00
C LEU A 18 13.91 3.23 29.68
N LEU A 19 14.26 2.03 29.18
CA LEU A 19 15.62 1.69 28.76
C LEU A 19 16.05 2.49 27.51
N ILE A 20 15.15 2.63 26.52
CA ILE A 20 15.43 3.31 25.26
C ILE A 20 15.44 4.83 25.44
N PHE A 21 14.41 5.37 26.09
CA PHE A 21 14.19 6.81 26.20
C PHE A 21 14.74 7.41 27.50
N GLY A 22 14.86 6.61 28.56
CA GLY A 22 15.30 7.08 29.88
C GLY A 22 14.45 8.24 30.39
N ASP A 23 15.14 9.29 30.82
CA ASP A 23 14.55 10.52 31.36
C ASP A 23 13.84 11.38 30.28
N ARG A 24 13.96 11.02 29.00
CA ARG A 24 13.30 11.76 27.90
C ARG A 24 11.90 11.26 27.58
N LEU A 25 11.48 10.16 28.19
CA LEU A 25 10.16 9.56 27.97
C LEU A 25 9.01 10.58 28.21
N PRO A 26 9.00 11.38 29.30
CA PRO A 26 7.97 12.40 29.50
C PRO A 26 7.96 13.48 28.41
N ALA A 27 9.14 13.87 27.91
CA ALA A 27 9.26 14.84 26.83
C ALA A 27 8.71 14.28 25.51
N VAL A 28 9.04 13.03 25.16
CA VAL A 28 8.54 12.36 23.94
C VAL A 28 7.02 12.20 23.99
N ILE A 29 6.46 11.82 25.15
CA ILE A 29 5.00 11.76 25.35
C ILE A 29 4.38 13.14 25.14
N ALA A 30 4.95 14.19 25.73
CA ALA A 30 4.45 15.55 25.61
C ALA A 30 4.46 16.04 24.15
N ASP A 31 5.52 15.73 23.41
CA ASP A 31 5.65 16.11 22.00
C ASP A 31 4.67 15.31 21.12
N GLY A 32 4.51 14.01 21.37
CA GLY A 32 3.49 13.20 20.71
C GLY A 32 2.07 13.72 20.96
N LEU A 33 1.74 14.07 22.21
CA LEU A 33 0.45 14.66 22.58
C LEU A 33 0.21 16.02 21.90
N ARG A 34 1.25 16.87 21.82
CA ARG A 34 1.18 18.14 21.09
C ARG A 34 0.91 17.90 19.61
N MET A 35 1.61 16.95 18.99
CA MET A 35 1.41 16.60 17.59
C MET A 35 -0.01 16.09 17.33
N VAL A 36 -0.51 15.17 18.16
CA VAL A 36 -1.90 14.68 18.06
C VAL A 36 -2.91 15.81 18.23
N ARG A 37 -2.68 16.72 19.19
CA ARG A 37 -3.59 17.85 19.42
C ARG A 37 -3.59 18.84 18.25
N ASN A 38 -2.42 19.10 17.66
CA ASN A 38 -2.29 19.95 16.49
C ASN A 38 -2.96 19.30 15.28
N LEU A 39 -2.77 18.00 15.07
CA LEU A 39 -3.42 17.25 14.00
C LEU A 39 -4.95 17.25 14.15
N ARG A 40 -5.45 17.07 15.38
CA ARG A 40 -6.89 17.18 15.69
C ARG A 40 -7.44 18.56 15.36
N ASN A 41 -6.72 19.62 15.72
CA ASN A 41 -7.14 20.99 15.43
C ASN A 41 -7.08 21.28 13.93
N MET A 42 -6.05 20.80 13.23
CA MET A 42 -5.91 20.93 11.78
C MET A 42 -7.05 20.20 11.04
N ALA A 43 -7.39 18.98 11.47
CA ALA A 43 -8.53 18.25 10.92
C ALA A 43 -9.85 19.01 11.13
N ARG A 44 -10.09 19.55 12.34
CA ARG A 44 -11.29 20.34 12.64
C ARG A 44 -11.38 21.62 11.81
N ASN A 45 -10.27 22.35 11.66
CA ASN A 45 -10.22 23.59 10.89
C ASN A 45 -10.41 23.32 9.40
N ALA A 46 -9.69 22.33 8.83
CA ALA A 46 -9.83 21.96 7.43
C ALA A 46 -11.26 21.49 7.10
N THR A 47 -11.92 20.74 8.00
CA THR A 47 -13.33 20.39 7.81
C THR A 47 -14.25 21.61 7.92
N SER A 48 -14.00 22.54 8.84
CA SER A 48 -14.77 23.78 8.95
C SER A 48 -14.64 24.66 7.71
N ASP A 49 -13.47 24.71 7.09
CA ASP A 49 -13.20 25.50 5.89
C ASP A 49 -13.82 24.85 4.66
N LEU A 50 -13.70 23.52 4.51
CA LEU A 50 -14.41 22.77 3.47
C LEU A 50 -15.94 22.87 3.62
N SER A 51 -16.47 22.83 4.84
CA SER A 51 -17.91 22.95 5.09
C SER A 51 -18.46 24.34 4.76
N LYS A 52 -17.68 25.40 5.04
CA LYS A 52 -18.02 26.78 4.67
C LYS A 52 -18.03 27.01 3.16
N GLU A 53 -17.08 26.44 2.43
CA GLU A 53 -16.96 26.64 0.98
C GLU A 53 -17.86 25.71 0.17
N LEU A 54 -18.20 24.51 0.68
CA LEU A 54 -19.07 23.54 0.00
C LEU A 54 -20.54 23.57 0.47
N GLY A 55 -20.90 24.45 1.43
CA GLY A 55 -22.28 24.66 1.88
C GLY A 55 -22.97 23.43 2.49
N THR A 56 -22.22 22.37 2.79
CA THR A 56 -22.73 21.10 3.28
C THR A 56 -22.01 20.74 4.59
N ASP A 57 -22.80 20.47 5.64
CA ASP A 57 -22.35 20.28 7.03
C ASP A 57 -21.73 18.88 7.20
N ILE A 58 -20.40 18.80 7.08
CA ILE A 58 -19.64 17.59 7.42
C ILE A 58 -19.39 17.61 8.93
N GLN A 59 -20.33 17.07 9.70
CA GLN A 59 -20.18 16.94 11.16
C GLN A 59 -19.25 15.77 11.50
N LEU A 60 -18.19 16.09 12.25
CA LEU A 60 -17.09 15.19 12.61
C LEU A 60 -17.43 14.15 13.71
N GLU A 61 -18.68 14.05 14.15
CA GLU A 61 -19.09 13.14 15.23
C GLU A 61 -19.47 11.72 14.75
N ASP A 62 -19.58 11.45 13.44
CA ASP A 62 -19.85 10.10 12.91
C ASP A 62 -18.86 9.67 11.81
N LEU A 63 -17.61 9.48 12.22
CA LEU A 63 -16.53 8.87 11.44
C LEU A 63 -16.39 7.37 11.74
N HIS A 64 -17.49 6.61 11.71
CA HIS A 64 -17.34 5.23 11.24
C HIS A 64 -17.04 5.29 9.73
N PRO A 65 -15.89 4.78 9.24
CA PRO A 65 -15.52 4.88 7.83
C PRO A 65 -16.57 4.23 6.90
N LYS A 66 -17.40 3.33 7.43
CA LYS A 66 -18.54 2.73 6.73
C LYS A 66 -19.79 3.61 6.63
N ALA A 67 -20.01 4.55 7.56
CA ALA A 67 -21.19 5.42 7.56
C ALA A 67 -20.95 6.67 6.70
N PHE A 68 -19.73 7.21 6.71
CA PHE A 68 -19.33 8.40 5.95
C PHE A 68 -19.32 8.17 4.43
N ILE A 69 -18.80 7.01 3.98
CA ILE A 69 -18.88 6.56 2.59
C ILE A 69 -20.35 6.36 2.17
N ARG A 70 -21.17 5.85 3.08
CA ARG A 70 -22.59 5.59 2.80
C ARG A 70 -23.45 6.85 2.63
N LYS A 71 -23.03 7.97 3.22
CA LYS A 71 -23.83 9.21 3.24
C LYS A 71 -23.29 10.31 2.33
N HIS A 72 -22.06 10.23 1.84
CA HIS A 72 -21.48 11.26 0.96
C HIS A 72 -20.88 10.74 -0.36
N LEU A 73 -20.74 9.42 -0.56
CA LEU A 73 -20.43 8.82 -1.87
C LEU A 73 -21.66 8.20 -2.55
N LEU A 74 -22.84 8.32 -1.93
CA LEU A 74 -24.06 7.57 -2.25
C LEU A 74 -25.28 8.49 -2.40
N SER A 75 -25.08 9.74 -2.82
CA SER A 75 -26.17 10.49 -3.44
C SER A 75 -26.26 10.00 -4.88
N GLU A 76 -27.44 9.51 -5.25
CA GLU A 76 -27.76 8.50 -6.29
C GLU A 76 -27.36 8.81 -7.75
N GLU A 77 -26.60 9.88 -8.02
CA GLU A 77 -26.29 10.34 -9.39
C GLU A 77 -24.85 9.99 -9.83
N ASP A 78 -23.90 9.84 -8.89
CA ASP A 78 -22.49 9.50 -9.18
C ASP A 78 -22.14 8.02 -9.04
N GLU A 79 -23.12 7.19 -8.66
CA GLU A 79 -22.95 5.77 -8.40
C GLU A 79 -22.56 4.99 -9.68
N GLN A 80 -22.95 5.46 -10.87
CA GLN A 80 -22.62 4.78 -12.13
C GLN A 80 -21.30 5.25 -12.75
N ALA A 81 -20.90 6.50 -12.50
CA ALA A 81 -19.68 7.09 -13.05
C ALA A 81 -18.42 6.64 -12.32
N ILE A 82 -18.51 6.40 -11.00
CA ILE A 82 -17.38 5.98 -10.17
C ILE A 82 -17.31 4.45 -10.00
N ARG A 83 -18.44 3.72 -10.10
CA ARG A 83 -18.41 2.25 -10.02
C ARG A 83 -17.69 1.58 -11.17
N LYS A 84 -17.87 2.05 -12.41
CA LYS A 84 -17.21 1.48 -13.59
C LYS A 84 -15.67 1.54 -13.51
N PRO A 85 -15.03 2.68 -13.20
CA PRO A 85 -13.59 2.75 -13.09
C PRO A 85 -13.04 2.01 -11.87
N LEU A 86 -13.76 2.00 -10.73
CA LEU A 86 -13.32 1.26 -9.54
C LEU A 86 -13.46 -0.27 -9.71
N GLN A 87 -14.50 -0.74 -10.40
CA GLN A 87 -14.64 -2.16 -10.76
C GLN A 87 -13.56 -2.57 -11.75
N GLY A 88 -13.28 -1.75 -12.77
CA GLY A 88 -12.18 -2.00 -13.72
C GLY A 88 -10.83 -2.14 -13.02
N ILE A 89 -10.47 -1.18 -12.15
CA ILE A 89 -9.22 -1.24 -11.38
C ILE A 89 -9.19 -2.47 -10.46
N TYR A 90 -10.31 -2.81 -9.82
CA TYR A 90 -10.37 -3.99 -8.95
C TYR A 90 -10.21 -5.30 -9.72
N ASP A 91 -10.86 -5.40 -10.89
CA ASP A 91 -10.78 -6.57 -11.76
C ASP A 91 -9.38 -6.72 -12.37
N ASP A 92 -8.74 -5.61 -12.78
CA ASP A 92 -7.36 -5.58 -13.27
C ASP A 92 -6.39 -6.05 -12.17
N LEU A 93 -6.53 -5.53 -10.95
CA LEU A 93 -5.70 -5.97 -9.81
C LEU A 93 -5.97 -7.44 -9.45
N ARG A 94 -7.21 -7.92 -9.56
CA ARG A 94 -7.57 -9.31 -9.32
C ARG A 94 -6.94 -10.23 -10.37
N ALA A 95 -6.94 -9.81 -11.64
CA ALA A 95 -6.34 -10.54 -12.74
C ALA A 95 -4.81 -10.63 -12.58
N ASP A 96 -4.14 -9.51 -12.32
CA ASP A 96 -2.69 -9.46 -12.10
C ASP A 96 -2.25 -10.35 -10.94
N VAL A 97 -2.96 -10.29 -9.81
CA VAL A 97 -2.67 -11.14 -8.64
C VAL A 97 -2.85 -12.63 -8.99
N THR A 98 -3.84 -12.96 -9.83
CA THR A 98 -4.08 -14.35 -10.26
C THR A 98 -2.98 -14.84 -11.18
N ASN A 99 -2.51 -14.01 -12.13
CA ASN A 99 -1.41 -14.34 -13.03
C ASN A 99 -0.11 -14.57 -12.25
N VAL A 100 0.23 -13.63 -11.35
CA VAL A 100 1.42 -13.76 -10.48
C VAL A 100 1.34 -15.03 -9.61
N HIS A 101 0.16 -15.36 -9.10
CA HIS A 101 -0.02 -16.58 -8.31
C HIS A 101 0.25 -17.86 -9.12
N ASN A 102 -0.17 -17.89 -10.40
CA ASN A 102 0.07 -19.01 -11.29
C ASN A 102 1.56 -19.13 -11.66
N ASP A 103 2.22 -18.02 -11.98
CA ASP A 103 3.65 -17.98 -12.30
C ASP A 103 4.48 -18.47 -11.11
N LEU A 104 4.13 -18.02 -9.90
CA LEU A 104 4.79 -18.47 -8.67
C LEU A 104 4.60 -19.97 -8.43
N LYS A 105 3.42 -20.51 -8.75
CA LYS A 105 3.13 -21.94 -8.60
C LYS A 105 3.90 -22.78 -9.63
N GLU A 106 4.03 -22.30 -10.86
CA GLU A 106 4.82 -22.96 -11.91
C GLU A 106 6.31 -22.97 -11.56
N VAL A 107 6.85 -21.82 -11.13
CA VAL A 107 8.24 -21.72 -10.66
C VAL A 107 8.46 -22.59 -9.43
N ALA A 108 7.53 -22.61 -8.48
CA ALA A 108 7.61 -23.46 -7.29
C ALA A 108 7.57 -24.95 -7.64
N THR A 109 6.74 -25.35 -8.61
CA THR A 109 6.69 -26.73 -9.11
C THR A 109 7.96 -27.11 -9.87
N ALA A 110 8.50 -26.20 -10.70
CA ALA A 110 9.76 -26.42 -11.42
C ALA A 110 10.98 -26.44 -10.50
N ALA A 111 10.91 -25.69 -9.39
CA ALA A 111 11.94 -25.65 -8.36
C ALA A 111 11.77 -26.75 -7.30
N ASP A 112 10.69 -27.54 -7.33
CA ASP A 112 10.51 -28.68 -6.41
C ASP A 112 11.43 -29.84 -6.85
N PRO A 113 12.49 -30.17 -6.07
CA PRO A 113 13.45 -31.21 -6.43
C PRO A 113 12.87 -32.63 -6.44
N ARG A 114 11.58 -32.79 -6.09
CA ARG A 114 10.87 -34.08 -6.07
C ARG A 114 10.08 -34.40 -7.34
N THR A 115 9.91 -33.46 -8.27
CA THR A 115 9.24 -33.72 -9.56
C THR A 115 10.21 -34.40 -10.52
N PRO A 116 9.97 -35.66 -10.97
CA PRO A 116 10.87 -36.34 -11.88
C PRO A 116 10.79 -35.61 -13.23
N ALA A 117 11.92 -35.12 -13.71
CA ALA A 117 12.04 -34.51 -15.03
C ALA A 117 11.62 -35.54 -16.10
N ALA A 118 10.36 -35.48 -16.53
CA ALA A 118 9.98 -36.01 -17.83
C ALA A 118 10.69 -35.15 -18.86
N SER A 119 11.77 -35.69 -19.39
CA SER A 119 12.59 -35.20 -20.48
C SER A 119 11.76 -34.49 -21.56
N SER A 120 11.77 -33.16 -21.56
CA SER A 120 11.36 -32.37 -22.71
C SER A 120 12.54 -32.25 -23.67
N SER A 121 12.80 -33.33 -24.41
CA SER A 121 13.41 -33.25 -25.73
C SER A 121 12.44 -32.53 -26.66
N GLY A 122 12.78 -31.32 -27.13
CA GLY A 122 11.90 -30.60 -28.06
C GLY A 122 12.38 -29.23 -28.51
N SER A 123 13.19 -29.24 -29.57
CA SER A 123 13.38 -28.20 -30.59
C SER A 123 14.18 -26.92 -30.27
N ALA A 124 15.32 -26.85 -30.96
CA ALA A 124 16.17 -25.70 -31.20
C ALA A 124 15.48 -24.55 -31.96
N PRO A 125 16.06 -23.35 -31.87
CA PRO A 125 16.55 -22.72 -33.08
C PRO A 125 18.05 -22.45 -32.95
N ALA A 126 18.84 -23.23 -33.68
CA ALA A 126 20.22 -22.90 -33.99
C ALA A 126 20.21 -22.09 -35.28
N GLY A 127 20.53 -20.81 -35.17
CA GLY A 127 20.78 -19.90 -36.29
C GLY A 127 20.73 -18.49 -35.76
N GLY A 128 21.80 -17.73 -35.64
CA GLY A 128 23.18 -17.90 -36.05
C GLY A 128 23.82 -16.51 -35.93
N ALA A 129 25.09 -16.48 -35.55
CA ALA A 129 25.99 -15.32 -35.67
C ALA A 129 25.69 -14.06 -34.84
N ALA A 130 26.38 -13.96 -33.70
CA ALA A 130 27.08 -12.71 -33.35
C ALA A 130 28.43 -12.73 -34.10
N PRO A 131 28.80 -11.66 -34.82
CA PRO A 131 29.75 -10.66 -34.28
C PRO A 131 29.35 -9.23 -34.77
N ALA A 132 29.78 -8.07 -34.26
CA ALA A 132 31.00 -7.61 -33.60
C ALA A 132 30.70 -6.24 -32.94
N PRO A 133 31.51 -5.77 -31.97
CA PRO A 133 31.45 -4.40 -31.49
C PRO A 133 32.22 -3.47 -32.46
N ARG A 134 31.54 -2.46 -33.02
CA ARG A 134 32.22 -1.42 -33.81
C ARG A 134 32.38 -0.16 -32.96
N ALA A 135 33.52 -0.06 -32.28
CA ALA A 135 34.07 1.19 -31.81
C ALA A 135 34.92 1.82 -32.94
N ALA A 136 34.66 3.10 -33.20
CA ALA A 136 35.37 4.11 -34.01
C ALA A 136 34.27 4.91 -34.73
N GLY A 137 34.03 6.20 -34.46
CA GLY A 137 34.99 7.25 -34.21
C GLY A 137 34.85 8.27 -35.35
N TYR A 138 34.70 9.54 -34.95
CA TYR A 138 35.01 10.79 -35.69
C TYR A 138 34.12 11.22 -36.86
N ASP A 139 33.99 12.56 -36.97
CA ASP A 139 33.55 13.38 -38.12
C ASP A 139 32.04 13.38 -38.47
N GLU A 140 31.38 14.47 -38.88
CA GLU A 140 31.71 15.88 -39.14
C GLU A 140 30.36 16.59 -39.46
N MET A 141 30.22 17.88 -39.09
CA MET A 141 29.39 18.95 -39.70
C MET A 141 27.92 18.72 -40.09
N THR A 142 27.01 19.45 -39.43
CA THR A 142 26.41 20.72 -39.91
C THR A 142 25.56 21.37 -38.82
#